data_AF-A0A962ZMW9-F1
#
_entry.id   AF-A0A962ZMW9-F1
#
_cell.length_a   1.000
_cell.length_b   1.000
_cell.length_c   1.000
_cell.angle_alpha   90.00
_cell.angle_beta   90.00
_cell.angle_gamma   90.00
#
_symmetry.space_group_name_H-M   'P 1'
#
loop_
_entity.id
_entity.type
_entity.pdbx_description
1 polymer ?
#
loop_
_entity_poly.entity_id
_entity_poly.type
_entity_poly.pdbx_seq_one_letter_code
_entity_poly.pdbx_strand_id
1 'polypeptide(L)'
;MPDTIRIADLGKPILSPAQQAALSYTEGLSVDLTPASILQEAQHHTGCSDFGADDFRERLALLCDEWDSDEEITSLGRLSLRNKLLQHAQSRLLIQRRLREHPEIHRVRISEPIIVVGLPRSGTTHLLNLLAADSRLRALPLWESYEPVPMPSEPPAEGGRDPRWLRCENQWQAMQSLSPLLAAMHPMNPDHIHEELELMGPDFASYNYEWLSPSPRWRELYYATDQTPHYQYMHTVLKLLTWQDGDHTGENTRWVLKCPQHLEQLPVLKSVFPDATIAVTHRDPVSVVQSAITMLAYGQRTSRRRVDLDALLTYWTDRVAHLLEACVRDRDCFPPGQSIDVPFAEFMADDLGMLEKIYQRAGL
;
A
#
# COMPACT_ATOMS: atom_id res chain seq x y z
N MET A 1 -24.16 -7.20 19.35
CA MET A 1 -24.20 -7.00 17.89
C MET A 1 -23.37 -5.76 17.61
N PRO A 2 -22.40 -5.78 16.69
CA PRO A 2 -21.75 -4.55 16.29
C PRO A 2 -22.83 -3.57 15.79
N ASP A 3 -22.74 -2.32 16.22
CA ASP A 3 -23.68 -1.28 15.82
C ASP A 3 -23.68 -1.16 14.29
N THR A 4 -24.87 -1.29 13.68
CA THR A 4 -24.99 -1.18 12.22
C THR A 4 -24.78 0.28 11.82
N ILE A 5 -23.67 0.57 11.15
CA ILE A 5 -23.38 1.90 10.62
C ILE A 5 -24.17 2.11 9.33
N ARG A 6 -24.98 3.19 9.28
CA ARG A 6 -25.75 3.58 8.09
C ARG A 6 -25.27 4.94 7.57
N ILE A 7 -24.74 4.95 6.34
CA ILE A 7 -24.32 6.18 5.64
C ILE A 7 -25.43 6.57 4.66
N ALA A 8 -26.18 7.63 4.96
CA ALA A 8 -27.34 8.04 4.16
C ALA A 8 -27.00 9.04 3.04
N ASP A 9 -25.78 9.58 3.04
CA ASP A 9 -25.34 10.71 2.23
C ASP A 9 -24.17 10.35 1.30
N LEU A 10 -23.94 9.06 1.01
CA LEU A 10 -22.74 8.60 0.29
C LEU A 10 -22.55 9.26 -1.08
N GLY A 11 -23.61 9.35 -1.89
CA GLY A 11 -23.57 10.01 -3.21
C GLY A 11 -23.83 11.52 -3.17
N LYS A 12 -24.27 12.06 -2.03
CA LYS A 12 -24.51 13.51 -1.83
C LYS A 12 -24.04 13.90 -0.43
N PRO A 13 -22.71 14.05 -0.25
CA PRO A 13 -22.10 14.18 1.07
C PRO A 13 -22.61 15.38 1.86
N ILE A 14 -22.98 15.16 3.13
CA ILE A 14 -23.25 16.22 4.11
C ILE A 14 -22.01 16.38 4.99
N LEU A 15 -21.20 17.40 4.70
CA LEU A 15 -19.91 17.59 5.35
C LEU A 15 -20.05 18.06 6.80
N SER A 16 -19.22 17.51 7.68
CA SER A 16 -19.12 17.98 9.07
C SER A 16 -18.52 19.39 9.13
N PRO A 17 -18.70 20.15 10.24
CA PRO A 17 -18.05 21.46 10.39
C PRO A 17 -16.53 21.42 10.23
N ALA A 18 -15.88 20.34 10.71
CA ALA A 18 -14.44 20.14 10.54
C ALA A 18 -14.04 19.92 9.08
N GLN A 19 -14.83 19.13 8.32
CA GLN A 19 -14.61 18.91 6.90
C GLN A 19 -14.80 20.20 6.08
N GLN A 20 -15.84 20.99 6.39
CA GLN A 20 -16.08 22.28 5.74
C GLN A 20 -14.94 23.26 6.02
N ALA A 21 -14.49 23.36 7.28
CA ALA A 21 -13.38 24.23 7.66
C ALA A 21 -12.07 23.82 6.94
N ALA A 22 -11.78 22.53 6.83
CA ALA A 22 -10.62 22.02 6.11
C ALA A 22 -10.67 22.39 4.63
N LEU A 23 -11.82 22.20 3.96
CA LEU A 23 -11.99 22.60 2.57
C LEU A 23 -11.78 24.10 2.37
N SER A 24 -12.48 24.94 3.16
CA SER A 24 -12.35 26.40 3.07
C SER A 24 -10.93 26.89 3.33
N TYR A 25 -10.20 26.28 4.27
CA TYR A 25 -8.79 26.60 4.50
C TYR A 25 -7.92 26.31 3.27
N THR A 26 -8.14 25.15 2.62
CA THR A 26 -7.33 24.74 1.48
C THR A 26 -7.70 25.40 0.15
N GLU A 27 -8.92 25.93 -0.02
CA GLU A 27 -9.32 26.63 -1.25
C GLU A 27 -8.44 27.86 -1.55
N GLY A 28 -7.88 28.49 -0.52
CA GLY A 28 -6.94 29.59 -0.67
C GLY A 28 -5.49 29.18 -0.97
N LEU A 29 -5.18 27.88 -0.98
CA LEU A 29 -3.83 27.37 -1.22
C LEU A 29 -3.62 27.04 -2.70
N SER A 30 -2.51 27.55 -3.26
CA SER A 30 -2.01 27.08 -4.55
C SER A 30 -1.19 25.81 -4.35
N VAL A 31 -1.61 24.69 -4.96
CA VAL A 31 -0.91 23.41 -4.90
C VAL A 31 -0.22 23.16 -6.23
N ASP A 32 1.11 23.28 -6.24
CA ASP A 32 1.95 22.98 -7.40
C ASP A 32 2.22 21.47 -7.48
N LEU A 33 1.47 20.77 -8.32
CA LEU A 33 1.56 19.32 -8.52
C LEU A 33 2.52 18.95 -9.67
N THR A 34 3.59 19.71 -9.88
CA THR A 34 4.56 19.37 -10.94
C THR A 34 5.66 18.42 -10.44
N PRO A 35 6.22 17.55 -11.31
CA PRO A 35 7.34 16.69 -10.94
C PRO A 35 8.56 17.49 -10.44
N ALA A 36 8.87 18.62 -11.07
CA ALA A 36 10.00 19.45 -10.71
C ALA A 36 9.87 20.00 -9.27
N SER A 37 8.68 20.51 -8.92
CA SER A 37 8.37 21.03 -7.58
C SER A 37 8.53 19.95 -6.50
N ILE A 38 7.95 18.77 -6.74
CA ILE A 38 7.99 17.64 -5.81
C ILE A 38 9.45 17.17 -5.59
N LEU A 39 10.20 16.98 -6.68
CA LEU A 39 11.58 16.48 -6.58
C LEU A 39 12.51 17.51 -5.94
N GLN A 40 12.37 18.80 -6.26
CA GLN A 40 13.18 19.85 -5.65
C GLN A 40 12.94 19.96 -4.13
N GLU A 41 11.67 19.90 -3.72
CA GLU A 41 11.32 19.91 -2.29
C GLU A 41 11.82 18.65 -1.57
N ALA A 42 11.73 17.48 -2.19
CA ALA A 42 12.30 16.25 -1.64
C ALA A 42 13.81 16.36 -1.42
N GLN A 43 14.54 16.94 -2.39
CA GLN A 43 15.98 17.18 -2.26
C GLN A 43 16.29 18.17 -1.13
N HIS A 44 15.49 19.25 -1.01
CA HIS A 44 15.66 20.23 0.05
C HIS A 44 15.46 19.61 1.43
N HIS A 45 14.38 18.84 1.64
CA HIS A 45 14.08 18.23 2.93
C HIS A 45 15.12 17.18 3.34
N THR A 46 15.55 16.33 2.42
CA THR A 46 16.46 15.22 2.72
C THR A 46 17.94 15.60 2.69
N GLY A 47 18.28 16.74 2.07
CA GLY A 47 19.67 17.11 1.77
C GLY A 47 20.35 16.19 0.75
N CYS A 48 19.60 15.33 0.07
CA CYS A 48 20.09 14.35 -0.90
C CYS A 48 19.70 14.78 -2.31
N SER A 49 20.50 14.46 -3.33
CA SER A 49 20.23 14.82 -4.73
C SER A 49 20.23 13.65 -5.70
N ASP A 50 20.70 12.48 -5.27
CA ASP A 50 20.83 11.26 -6.07
C ASP A 50 19.58 10.39 -5.91
N PHE A 51 18.75 10.34 -6.95
CA PHE A 51 17.54 9.51 -7.02
C PHE A 51 17.81 8.10 -7.59
N GLY A 52 19.06 7.76 -7.92
CA GLY A 52 19.39 6.54 -8.65
C GLY A 52 18.99 6.63 -10.12
N ALA A 53 18.43 5.56 -10.67
CA ALA A 53 17.96 5.54 -12.04
C ALA A 53 16.81 6.56 -12.25
N ASP A 54 16.78 7.18 -13.43
CA ASP A 54 15.81 8.23 -13.81
C ASP A 54 14.52 7.66 -14.45
N ASP A 55 14.37 6.34 -14.53
CA ASP A 55 13.25 5.64 -15.17
C ASP A 55 11.89 5.94 -14.51
N PHE A 56 11.87 6.27 -13.22
CA PHE A 56 10.66 6.65 -12.50
C PHE A 56 10.05 7.98 -12.94
N ARG A 57 10.81 8.85 -13.62
CA ARG A 57 10.38 10.21 -13.94
C ARG A 57 9.17 10.24 -14.87
N GLU A 58 9.09 9.29 -15.80
CA GLU A 58 7.93 9.17 -16.70
C GLU A 58 6.66 8.82 -15.93
N ARG A 59 6.75 7.87 -14.98
CA ARG A 59 5.63 7.47 -14.12
C ARG A 59 5.18 8.61 -13.22
N LEU A 60 6.11 9.33 -12.60
CA LEU A 60 5.79 10.52 -11.80
C LEU A 60 5.14 11.62 -12.66
N ALA A 61 5.67 11.89 -13.86
CA ALA A 61 5.08 12.88 -14.76
C ALA A 61 3.65 12.52 -15.16
N LEU A 62 3.38 11.25 -15.46
CA LEU A 62 2.04 10.76 -15.77
C LEU A 62 1.07 10.98 -14.61
N LEU A 63 1.44 10.61 -13.38
CA LEU A 63 0.60 10.76 -12.19
C LEU A 63 0.30 12.24 -11.90
N CYS A 64 1.31 13.10 -11.99
CA CYS A 64 1.15 14.55 -11.86
C CYS A 64 0.17 15.10 -12.89
N ASP A 65 0.36 14.77 -14.18
CA ASP A 65 -0.49 15.24 -15.27
C ASP A 65 -1.93 14.72 -15.17
N GLU A 66 -2.11 13.44 -14.83
CA GLU A 66 -3.43 12.83 -14.65
C GLU A 66 -4.22 13.48 -13.50
N TRP A 67 -3.58 13.74 -12.36
CA TRP A 67 -4.28 14.34 -11.22
C TRP A 67 -4.40 15.87 -11.34
N ASP A 68 -3.46 16.55 -11.99
CA ASP A 68 -3.55 17.99 -12.22
C ASP A 68 -4.62 18.33 -13.25
N SER A 69 -4.86 17.47 -14.25
CA SER A 69 -5.92 17.65 -15.25
C SER A 69 -7.33 17.33 -14.74
N ASP A 70 -7.48 16.74 -13.55
CA ASP A 70 -8.77 16.39 -12.97
C ASP A 70 -9.41 17.58 -12.20
N GLU A 71 -10.30 18.29 -12.88
CA GLU A 71 -11.05 19.43 -12.34
C GLU A 71 -12.03 19.06 -11.20
N GLU A 72 -12.28 17.78 -10.93
CA GLU A 72 -13.13 17.36 -9.82
C GLU A 72 -12.34 17.21 -8.52
N ILE A 73 -11.00 17.19 -8.55
CA ILE A 73 -10.19 17.13 -7.32
C ILE A 73 -10.17 18.49 -6.63
N THR A 74 -10.55 18.51 -5.35
CA THR A 74 -10.50 19.70 -4.48
C THR A 74 -9.05 20.12 -4.18
N SER A 75 -8.84 21.35 -3.71
CA SER A 75 -7.50 21.78 -3.26
C SER A 75 -6.96 20.91 -2.12
N LEU A 76 -7.84 20.45 -1.21
CA LEU A 76 -7.47 19.50 -0.15
C LEU A 76 -7.01 18.16 -0.74
N GLY A 77 -7.77 17.59 -1.68
CA GLY A 77 -7.40 16.35 -2.37
C GLY A 77 -6.07 16.47 -3.13
N ARG A 78 -5.87 17.57 -3.86
CA ARG A 78 -4.62 17.88 -4.55
C ARG A 78 -3.44 17.96 -3.58
N LEU A 79 -3.61 18.64 -2.45
CA LEU A 79 -2.58 18.74 -1.42
C LEU A 79 -2.22 17.35 -0.85
N SER A 80 -3.22 16.51 -0.56
CA SER A 80 -2.99 15.15 -0.09
C SER A 80 -2.22 14.29 -1.11
N LEU A 81 -2.60 14.33 -2.38
CA LEU A 81 -1.91 13.60 -3.45
C LEU A 81 -0.47 14.08 -3.64
N ARG A 82 -0.26 15.40 -3.65
CA ARG A 82 1.08 15.99 -3.71
C ARG A 82 1.97 15.52 -2.56
N ASN A 83 1.44 15.56 -1.33
CA ASN A 83 2.19 15.15 -0.15
C ASN A 83 2.56 13.67 -0.19
N LYS A 84 1.71 12.81 -0.78
CA LYS A 84 2.03 11.39 -0.99
C LYS A 84 3.18 11.20 -1.99
N LEU A 85 3.15 11.90 -3.13
CA LEU A 85 4.27 11.86 -4.10
C LEU A 85 5.56 12.44 -3.52
N LEU A 86 5.46 13.48 -2.70
CA LEU A 86 6.60 14.05 -1.98
C LEU A 86 7.21 13.05 -0.99
N GLN A 87 6.38 12.35 -0.21
CA GLN A 87 6.84 11.28 0.69
C GLN A 87 7.57 10.17 -0.09
N HIS A 88 7.05 9.77 -1.26
CA HIS A 88 7.70 8.79 -2.12
C HIS A 88 9.04 9.28 -2.68
N ALA A 89 9.11 10.53 -3.14
CA ALA A 89 10.35 11.13 -3.63
C ALA A 89 11.43 11.24 -2.53
N GLN A 90 11.04 11.65 -1.31
CA GLN A 90 11.94 11.67 -0.15
C GLN A 90 12.44 10.26 0.19
N SER A 91 11.53 9.29 0.27
CA SER A 91 11.89 7.90 0.53
C SER A 91 12.84 7.35 -0.53
N ARG A 92 12.62 7.65 -1.82
CA ARG A 92 13.53 7.23 -2.90
C ARG A 92 14.95 7.75 -2.69
N LEU A 93 15.10 9.04 -2.34
CA LEU A 93 16.40 9.65 -2.06
C LEU A 93 17.10 8.98 -0.87
N LEU A 94 16.36 8.71 0.21
CA LEU A 94 16.91 8.12 1.42
C LEU A 94 17.29 6.65 1.22
N ILE A 95 16.46 5.88 0.51
CA ILE A 95 16.75 4.50 0.10
C ILE A 95 18.01 4.48 -0.78
N GLN A 96 18.07 5.32 -1.82
CA GLN A 96 19.23 5.38 -2.71
C GLN A 96 20.51 5.73 -1.96
N ARG A 97 20.46 6.73 -1.08
CA ARG A 97 21.60 7.08 -0.21
C ARG A 97 22.04 5.89 0.64
N ARG A 98 21.08 5.20 1.29
CA ARG A 98 21.37 4.07 2.17
C ARG A 98 22.01 2.91 1.41
N LEU A 99 21.49 2.55 0.24
CA LEU A 99 22.04 1.49 -0.61
C LEU A 99 23.45 1.82 -1.12
N ARG A 100 23.72 3.10 -1.41
CA ARG A 100 25.06 3.56 -1.81
C ARG A 100 26.07 3.53 -0.67
N GLU A 101 25.64 3.91 0.54
CA GLU A 101 26.48 3.88 1.75
C GLU A 101 26.74 2.44 2.23
N HIS A 102 25.78 1.53 2.00
CA HIS A 102 25.80 0.15 2.46
C HIS A 102 25.48 -0.84 1.31
N PRO A 103 26.38 -1.01 0.33
CA PRO A 103 26.16 -1.90 -0.81
C PRO A 103 26.00 -3.38 -0.40
N GLU A 104 26.43 -3.76 0.81
CA GLU A 104 26.20 -5.08 1.40
C GLU A 104 24.72 -5.45 1.57
N ILE A 105 23.81 -4.47 1.64
CA ILE A 105 22.34 -4.70 1.70
C ILE A 105 21.88 -5.57 0.53
N HIS A 106 22.48 -5.42 -0.65
CA HIS A 106 22.13 -6.24 -1.81
C HIS A 106 22.42 -7.74 -1.62
N ARG A 107 23.26 -8.12 -0.65
CA ARG A 107 23.61 -9.52 -0.34
C ARG A 107 22.68 -10.19 0.67
N VAL A 108 21.89 -9.42 1.42
CA VAL A 108 20.85 -9.96 2.33
C VAL A 108 19.93 -10.87 1.54
N ARG A 109 19.43 -11.96 2.11
CA ARG A 109 18.46 -12.83 1.44
C ARG A 109 17.06 -12.59 1.99
N ILE A 110 16.07 -12.67 1.12
CA ILE A 110 14.68 -12.81 1.55
C ILE A 110 14.32 -14.26 1.26
N SER A 111 14.34 -15.09 2.30
CA SER A 111 14.25 -16.55 2.13
C SER A 111 12.85 -17.02 2.48
N GLU A 112 12.26 -17.77 1.56
CA GLU A 112 11.02 -18.53 1.72
C GLU A 112 9.86 -17.76 2.38
N PRO A 113 9.49 -16.54 1.92
CA PRO A 113 8.45 -15.74 2.55
C PRO A 113 7.07 -16.43 2.45
N ILE A 114 6.19 -16.13 3.41
CA ILE A 114 4.76 -16.48 3.33
C ILE A 114 4.03 -15.28 2.74
N ILE A 115 3.39 -15.44 1.59
CA ILE A 115 2.73 -14.34 0.88
C ILE A 115 1.24 -14.63 0.76
N VAL A 116 0.42 -13.79 1.39
CA VAL A 116 -1.03 -13.88 1.30
C VAL A 116 -1.49 -13.14 0.04
N VAL A 117 -2.26 -13.84 -0.79
CA VAL A 117 -2.79 -13.33 -2.06
C VAL A 117 -4.32 -13.39 -2.00
N GLY A 118 -5.00 -12.37 -2.49
CA GLY A 118 -6.46 -12.37 -2.53
C GLY A 118 -7.05 -10.99 -2.71
N LEU A 119 -8.35 -10.95 -2.95
CA LEU A 119 -9.06 -9.68 -3.14
C LEU A 119 -8.98 -8.84 -1.86
N PRO A 120 -9.13 -7.51 -1.96
CA PRO A 120 -9.42 -6.71 -0.77
C PRO A 120 -10.64 -7.30 -0.06
N ARG A 121 -10.65 -7.30 1.28
CA ARG A 121 -11.77 -7.81 2.09
C ARG A 121 -12.06 -9.32 1.98
N SER A 122 -11.17 -10.16 1.44
CA SER A 122 -11.34 -11.63 1.46
C SER A 122 -10.88 -12.33 2.74
N GLY A 123 -10.68 -11.58 3.84
CA GLY A 123 -10.10 -12.11 5.09
C GLY A 123 -8.58 -12.03 5.15
N THR A 124 -7.91 -11.54 4.10
CA THR A 124 -6.45 -11.35 4.04
C THR A 124 -5.89 -10.57 5.23
N THR A 125 -6.53 -9.48 5.67
CA THR A 125 -6.08 -8.72 6.85
C THR A 125 -6.13 -9.54 8.14
N HIS A 126 -7.16 -10.37 8.33
CA HIS A 126 -7.25 -11.22 9.52
C HIS A 126 -6.17 -12.29 9.50
N LEU A 127 -6.00 -12.96 8.36
CA LEU A 127 -4.95 -13.97 8.17
C LEU A 127 -3.55 -13.38 8.35
N LEU A 128 -3.28 -12.21 7.76
CA LEU A 128 -2.01 -11.50 7.92
C LEU A 128 -1.73 -11.18 9.39
N ASN A 129 -2.72 -10.69 10.14
CA ASN A 129 -2.53 -10.39 11.56
C ASN A 129 -2.29 -11.65 12.41
N LEU A 130 -2.90 -12.79 12.07
CA LEU A 130 -2.63 -14.06 12.76
C LEU A 130 -1.21 -14.54 12.48
N LEU A 131 -0.76 -14.47 11.22
CA LEU A 131 0.62 -14.80 10.84
C LEU A 131 1.62 -13.85 11.52
N ALA A 132 1.34 -12.55 11.53
CA ALA A 132 2.19 -11.53 12.13
C ALA A 132 2.30 -11.63 13.66
N ALA A 133 1.42 -12.38 14.33
CA ALA A 133 1.51 -12.65 15.75
C ALA A 133 2.61 -13.67 16.10
N ASP A 134 3.10 -14.44 15.12
CA ASP A 134 4.21 -15.38 15.31
C ASP A 134 5.55 -14.64 15.26
N SER A 135 6.28 -14.64 16.37
CA SER A 135 7.57 -13.95 16.48
C SER A 135 8.68 -14.53 15.60
N ARG A 136 8.47 -15.69 14.96
CA ARG A 136 9.38 -16.23 13.93
C ARG A 136 9.23 -15.51 12.59
N LEU A 137 8.14 -14.78 12.40
CA LEU A 137 7.81 -14.07 11.16
C LEU A 137 7.99 -12.56 11.36
N ARG A 138 8.46 -11.90 10.30
CA ARG A 138 8.56 -10.45 10.21
C ARG A 138 7.45 -9.93 9.32
N ALA A 139 6.58 -9.12 9.90
CA ALA A 139 5.50 -8.43 9.20
C ALA A 139 5.81 -6.93 9.10
N LEU A 140 5.28 -6.25 8.10
CA LEU A 140 5.57 -4.84 7.84
C LEU A 140 4.58 -3.91 8.57
N PRO A 141 4.98 -3.18 9.62
CA PRO A 141 4.11 -2.17 10.22
C PRO A 141 3.97 -0.95 9.30
N LEU A 142 2.81 -0.31 9.35
CA LEU A 142 2.44 0.81 8.48
C LEU A 142 3.46 1.96 8.52
N TRP A 143 3.89 2.35 9.72
CA TRP A 143 4.81 3.48 9.88
C TRP A 143 6.16 3.26 9.17
N GLU A 144 6.64 2.01 9.14
CA GLU A 144 7.87 1.63 8.44
C GLU A 144 7.63 1.54 6.93
N SER A 145 6.46 1.09 6.50
CA SER A 145 6.09 1.06 5.07
C SER A 145 6.05 2.45 4.43
N TYR A 146 5.60 3.47 5.18
CA TYR A 146 5.52 4.86 4.73
C TYR A 146 6.88 5.53 4.65
N GLU A 147 7.77 5.21 5.59
CA GLU A 147 9.10 5.80 5.71
C GLU A 147 10.14 4.70 6.04
N PRO A 148 10.60 3.92 5.04
CA PRO A 148 11.49 2.79 5.27
C PRO A 148 12.84 3.20 5.88
N VAL A 149 13.33 4.40 5.52
CA VAL A 149 14.60 4.94 6.00
C VAL A 149 14.33 6.19 6.83
N PRO A 150 14.86 6.29 8.07
CA PRO A 150 14.72 7.50 8.87
C PRO A 150 15.50 8.67 8.25
N MET A 151 15.04 9.89 8.53
CA MET A 151 15.72 11.11 8.11
C MET A 151 17.13 11.19 8.73
N PRO A 152 18.14 11.70 8.02
CA PRO A 152 19.48 11.87 8.57
C PRO A 152 19.44 12.77 9.81
N SER A 153 20.11 12.36 10.88
CA SER A 153 20.24 13.13 12.12
C SER A 153 18.92 13.43 12.85
N GLU A 154 17.83 12.71 12.53
CA GLU A 154 16.59 12.83 13.27
C GLU A 154 16.71 12.12 14.63
N PRO A 155 16.68 12.84 15.77
CA PRO A 155 16.78 12.21 17.08
C PRO A 155 15.49 11.43 17.38
N PRO A 156 15.54 10.37 18.21
CA PRO A 156 14.34 9.76 18.75
C PRO A 156 13.45 10.82 19.41
N ALA A 157 12.14 10.65 19.26
CA ALA A 157 11.18 11.54 19.89
C ALA A 157 11.09 11.31 21.40
N GLU A 158 10.28 12.12 22.09
CA GLU A 158 10.06 12.01 23.53
C GLU A 158 9.70 10.56 23.94
N GLY A 159 10.35 10.06 24.99
CA GLY A 159 10.20 8.67 25.44
C GLY A 159 10.93 7.63 24.59
N GLY A 160 11.80 8.05 23.66
CA GLY A 160 12.61 7.14 22.83
C GLY A 160 11.86 6.53 21.64
N ARG A 161 10.69 7.07 21.28
CA ARG A 161 9.90 6.58 20.15
C ARG A 161 10.54 6.98 18.82
N ASP A 162 10.39 6.12 17.80
CA ASP A 162 10.80 6.46 16.44
C ASP A 162 9.97 7.65 15.92
N PRO A 163 10.58 8.73 15.41
CA PRO A 163 9.87 9.88 14.87
C PRO A 163 8.93 9.55 13.71
N ARG A 164 9.24 8.53 12.92
CA ARG A 164 8.40 8.04 11.82
C ARG A 164 7.08 7.48 12.35
N TRP A 165 7.13 6.78 13.48
CA TRP A 165 5.93 6.29 14.17
C TRP A 165 5.02 7.45 14.57
N LEU A 166 5.58 8.53 15.14
CA LEU A 166 4.78 9.71 15.52
C LEU A 166 4.18 10.44 14.31
N ARG A 167 4.90 10.53 13.19
CA ARG A 167 4.35 11.06 11.94
C ARG A 167 3.18 10.24 11.42
N CYS A 168 3.30 8.91 11.49
CA CYS A 168 2.20 8.02 11.14
C CYS A 168 1.01 8.20 12.09
N GLU A 169 1.25 8.31 13.40
CA GLU A 169 0.20 8.54 14.40
C GLU A 169 -0.53 9.86 14.18
N ASN A 170 0.21 10.94 13.86
CA ASN A 170 -0.40 12.24 13.57
C ASN A 170 -1.31 12.18 12.33
N GLN A 171 -0.90 11.45 11.29
CA GLN A 171 -1.73 11.21 10.10
C GLN A 171 -2.99 10.39 10.45
N TRP A 172 -2.83 9.37 11.29
CA TRP A 172 -3.94 8.55 11.77
C TRP A 172 -4.96 9.35 12.59
N GLN A 173 -4.51 10.20 13.50
CA GLN A 173 -5.39 11.09 14.29
C GLN A 173 -6.13 12.11 13.41
N ALA A 174 -5.46 12.64 12.38
CA ALA A 174 -6.11 13.51 11.40
C ALA A 174 -7.19 12.76 10.61
N MET A 175 -6.93 11.51 10.20
CA MET A 175 -7.89 10.66 9.50
C MET A 175 -9.10 10.32 10.38
N GLN A 176 -8.90 9.97 11.65
CA GLN A 176 -10.00 9.71 12.59
C GLN A 176 -10.88 10.96 12.79
N SER A 177 -10.27 12.15 12.78
CA SER A 177 -10.98 13.41 12.96
C SER A 177 -11.77 13.84 11.72
N LEU A 178 -11.16 13.75 10.53
CA LEU A 178 -11.76 14.22 9.28
C LEU A 178 -12.65 13.19 8.60
N SER A 179 -12.33 11.90 8.74
CA SER A 179 -12.98 10.79 8.04
C SER A 179 -13.18 9.56 8.95
N PRO A 180 -13.95 9.69 10.06
CA PRO A 180 -14.06 8.65 11.09
C PRO A 180 -14.58 7.31 10.59
N LEU A 181 -15.54 7.29 9.65
CA LEU A 181 -16.04 6.04 9.09
C LEU A 181 -15.03 5.39 8.13
N LEU A 182 -14.18 6.18 7.47
CA LEU A 182 -13.07 5.62 6.70
C LEU A 182 -12.07 4.96 7.63
N ALA A 183 -11.71 5.62 8.73
CA ALA A 183 -10.83 5.08 9.77
C ALA A 183 -11.39 3.78 10.38
N ALA A 184 -12.70 3.70 10.60
CA ALA A 184 -13.35 2.47 11.06
C ALA A 184 -13.32 1.36 9.99
N MET A 185 -13.47 1.69 8.71
CA MET A 185 -13.42 0.73 7.60
C MET A 185 -12.00 0.24 7.30
N HIS A 186 -10.99 1.09 7.46
CA HIS A 186 -9.59 0.81 7.16
C HIS A 186 -8.71 1.45 8.25
N PRO A 187 -8.45 0.71 9.34
CA PRO A 187 -7.55 1.16 10.38
C PRO A 187 -6.13 1.36 9.82
N MET A 188 -5.57 2.53 10.07
CA MET A 188 -4.25 2.96 9.59
C MET A 188 -3.42 3.50 10.74
N ASN A 189 -3.54 2.88 11.92
CA ASN A 189 -2.69 3.20 13.05
C ASN A 189 -1.24 2.72 12.78
N PRO A 190 -0.22 3.32 13.41
CA PRO A 190 1.19 3.06 13.10
C PRO A 190 1.57 1.58 13.08
N ASP A 191 1.16 0.83 14.11
CA ASP A 191 1.50 -0.59 14.28
C ASP A 191 0.61 -1.54 13.47
N HIS A 192 -0.33 -1.01 12.67
CA HIS A 192 -1.12 -1.84 11.76
C HIS A 192 -0.19 -2.58 10.79
N ILE A 193 -0.36 -3.88 10.66
CA ILE A 193 0.39 -4.66 9.67
C ILE A 193 -0.16 -4.36 8.29
N HIS A 194 0.70 -3.81 7.43
CA HIS A 194 0.32 -3.19 6.18
C HIS A 194 0.87 -3.93 4.96
N GLU A 195 0.40 -3.50 3.80
CA GLU A 195 0.74 -4.06 2.50
C GLU A 195 2.08 -3.52 2.00
N GLU A 196 2.97 -4.40 1.54
CA GLU A 196 4.30 -4.05 1.03
C GLU A 196 4.28 -3.27 -0.29
N LEU A 197 3.12 -3.09 -0.92
CA LEU A 197 2.93 -2.22 -2.08
C LEU A 197 3.35 -0.76 -1.83
N GLU A 198 3.36 -0.32 -0.56
CA GLU A 198 3.88 1.01 -0.18
C GLU A 198 5.38 1.12 -0.47
N LEU A 199 6.14 0.01 -0.39
CA LEU A 199 7.57 -0.03 -0.70
C LEU A 199 7.85 0.14 -2.20
N MET A 200 6.83 -0.02 -3.06
CA MET A 200 6.89 0.32 -4.50
C MET A 200 6.55 1.79 -4.78
N GLY A 201 6.00 2.50 -3.80
CA GLY A 201 5.68 3.93 -3.91
C GLY A 201 6.89 4.81 -4.27
N PRO A 202 8.07 4.63 -3.63
CA PRO A 202 9.30 5.33 -4.01
C PRO A 202 9.82 5.02 -5.43
N ASP A 203 9.28 3.99 -6.09
CA ASP A 203 9.55 3.70 -7.50
C ASP A 203 8.48 4.24 -8.46
N PHE A 204 7.49 4.96 -7.91
CA PHE A 204 6.34 5.49 -8.64
C PHE A 204 5.61 4.42 -9.45
N ALA A 205 5.56 3.19 -8.93
CA ALA A 205 5.03 2.02 -9.62
C ALA A 205 4.00 1.24 -8.79
N SER A 206 3.31 1.94 -7.88
CA SER A 206 2.40 1.31 -6.93
C SER A 206 1.00 1.14 -7.50
N TYR A 207 0.40 -0.02 -7.20
CA TYR A 207 -1.04 -0.27 -7.36
C TYR A 207 -1.92 0.67 -6.51
N ASN A 208 -1.36 1.29 -5.46
CA ASN A 208 -2.13 2.16 -4.56
C ASN A 208 -2.72 3.39 -5.24
N TYR A 209 -2.14 3.86 -6.35
CA TYR A 209 -2.54 5.14 -6.95
C TYR A 209 -4.01 5.15 -7.38
N GLU A 210 -4.54 4.01 -7.84
CA GLU A 210 -5.97 3.82 -8.16
C GLU A 210 -6.88 3.96 -6.92
N TRP A 211 -6.37 3.68 -5.71
CA TRP A 211 -7.08 3.82 -4.44
C TRP A 211 -7.02 5.24 -3.86
N LEU A 212 -6.03 6.04 -4.25
CA LEU A 212 -5.90 7.43 -3.81
C LEU A 212 -6.79 8.38 -4.62
N SER A 213 -6.88 8.16 -5.93
CA SER A 213 -7.67 8.96 -6.86
C SER A 213 -7.98 8.15 -8.14
N PRO A 214 -9.10 8.40 -8.84
CA PRO A 214 -9.30 7.89 -10.19
C PRO A 214 -8.07 8.13 -11.07
N SER A 215 -7.40 7.04 -11.48
CA SER A 215 -6.13 7.09 -12.22
C SER A 215 -6.15 6.11 -13.41
N PRO A 216 -7.08 6.26 -14.38
CA PRO A 216 -7.22 5.33 -15.49
C PRO A 216 -5.98 5.26 -16.40
N ARG A 217 -5.32 6.39 -16.69
CA ARG A 217 -4.11 6.41 -17.54
C ARG A 217 -2.94 5.74 -16.83
N TRP A 218 -2.78 5.95 -15.53
CA TRP A 218 -1.84 5.18 -14.72
C TRP A 218 -2.11 3.67 -14.83
N ARG A 219 -3.37 3.25 -14.67
CA ARG A 219 -3.78 1.84 -14.77
C ARG A 219 -3.45 1.25 -16.15
N GLU A 220 -3.72 1.97 -17.24
CA GLU A 220 -3.39 1.49 -18.59
C GLU A 220 -1.87 1.33 -18.78
N LEU A 221 -1.06 2.27 -18.27
CA LEU A 221 0.40 2.13 -18.28
C LEU A 221 0.84 0.91 -17.45
N TYR A 222 0.26 0.74 -16.26
CA TYR A 222 0.53 -0.40 -15.38
C TYR A 222 0.23 -1.74 -16.07
N TYR A 223 -0.91 -1.87 -16.74
CA TYR A 223 -1.25 -3.08 -17.52
C TYR A 223 -0.35 -3.30 -18.73
N ALA A 224 0.14 -2.24 -19.36
CA ALA A 224 0.95 -2.32 -20.57
C ALA A 224 2.44 -2.64 -20.30
N THR A 225 2.86 -2.69 -19.04
CA THR A 225 4.29 -2.79 -18.67
C THR A 225 4.59 -4.02 -17.82
N ASP A 226 5.80 -4.55 -17.95
CA ASP A 226 6.30 -5.62 -17.07
C ASP A 226 6.52 -5.06 -15.66
N GLN A 227 5.89 -5.71 -14.68
CA GLN A 227 5.96 -5.29 -13.28
C GLN A 227 7.16 -5.86 -12.52
N THR A 228 7.95 -6.75 -13.15
CA THR A 228 9.11 -7.40 -12.53
C THR A 228 10.13 -6.42 -11.93
N PRO A 229 10.54 -5.32 -12.62
CA PRO A 229 11.49 -4.37 -12.04
C PRO A 229 10.99 -3.71 -10.75
N HIS A 230 9.68 -3.47 -10.66
CA HIS A 230 9.06 -2.80 -9.51
C HIS A 230 8.95 -3.73 -8.30
N TYR A 231 8.67 -5.02 -8.53
CA TYR A 231 8.76 -6.04 -7.47
C TYR A 231 10.21 -6.28 -7.03
N GLN A 232 11.19 -6.17 -7.93
CA GLN A 232 12.62 -6.22 -7.56
C GLN A 232 13.05 -5.00 -6.73
N TYR A 233 12.48 -3.82 -7.00
CA TYR A 233 12.66 -2.64 -6.15
C TYR A 233 12.12 -2.92 -4.74
N MET A 234 10.87 -3.35 -4.62
CA MET A 234 10.25 -3.75 -3.35
C MET A 234 11.09 -4.78 -2.60
N HIS A 235 11.54 -5.84 -3.28
CA HIS A 235 12.43 -6.85 -2.72
C HIS A 235 13.75 -6.25 -2.19
N THR A 236 14.30 -5.25 -2.87
CA THR A 236 15.50 -4.52 -2.40
C THR A 236 15.21 -3.68 -1.16
N VAL A 237 14.03 -3.09 -1.05
CA VAL A 237 13.62 -2.36 0.16
C VAL A 237 13.39 -3.34 1.32
N LEU A 238 12.82 -4.53 1.10
CA LEU A 238 12.72 -5.57 2.14
C LEU A 238 14.10 -6.00 2.66
N LYS A 239 15.09 -6.14 1.77
CA LYS A 239 16.50 -6.40 2.16
C LYS A 239 17.06 -5.29 3.04
N LEU A 240 16.75 -4.04 2.69
CA LEU A 240 17.16 -2.86 3.46
C LEU A 240 16.55 -2.90 4.86
N LEU A 241 15.24 -3.18 4.99
CA LEU A 241 14.56 -3.27 6.29
C LEU A 241 15.12 -4.41 7.13
N THR A 242 15.32 -5.59 6.53
CA THR A 242 15.95 -6.76 7.18
C THR A 242 17.34 -6.42 7.72
N TRP A 243 18.14 -5.68 6.94
CA TRP A 243 19.45 -5.21 7.37
C TRP A 243 19.38 -4.19 8.52
N GLN A 244 18.38 -3.29 8.51
CA GLN A 244 18.16 -2.33 9.60
C GLN A 244 17.73 -2.99 10.91
N ASP A 245 17.04 -4.13 10.83
CA ASP A 245 16.72 -4.96 11.98
C ASP A 245 17.95 -5.70 12.56
N GLY A 246 19.12 -5.55 11.92
CA GLY A 246 20.39 -6.16 12.33
C GLY A 246 20.66 -7.53 11.71
N ASP A 247 19.76 -8.04 10.87
CA ASP A 247 19.94 -9.29 10.14
C ASP A 247 20.64 -9.05 8.80
N HIS A 248 21.97 -8.98 8.86
CA HIS A 248 22.80 -8.68 7.69
C HIS A 248 22.93 -9.84 6.69
N THR A 249 22.43 -11.04 7.02
CA THR A 249 22.39 -12.19 6.11
C THR A 249 20.97 -12.46 5.59
N GLY A 250 19.94 -12.17 6.39
CA GLY A 250 18.55 -12.53 6.10
C GLY A 250 18.23 -13.98 6.49
N GLU A 251 19.05 -14.61 7.34
CA GLU A 251 18.84 -15.99 7.79
C GLU A 251 17.92 -16.09 9.01
N ASN A 252 17.75 -14.99 9.74
CA ASN A 252 16.92 -14.95 10.95
C ASN A 252 15.53 -14.36 10.69
N THR A 253 15.34 -13.76 9.51
CA THR A 253 14.12 -13.03 9.14
C THR A 253 13.35 -13.78 8.06
N ARG A 254 12.15 -14.24 8.41
CA ARG A 254 11.19 -14.78 7.45
C ARG A 254 10.02 -13.83 7.29
N TRP A 255 9.85 -13.26 6.11
CA TRP A 255 8.79 -12.27 5.87
C TRP A 255 7.41 -12.91 5.73
N VAL A 256 6.40 -12.25 6.29
CA VAL A 256 5.00 -12.41 5.90
C VAL A 256 4.55 -11.16 5.16
N LEU A 257 4.05 -11.35 3.93
CA LEU A 257 3.65 -10.29 3.02
C LEU A 257 2.20 -10.48 2.58
N LYS A 258 1.56 -9.40 2.14
CA LYS A 258 0.20 -9.43 1.60
C LYS A 258 -0.09 -8.18 0.80
N CYS A 259 -0.52 -8.37 -0.43
CA CYS A 259 -1.10 -7.30 -1.23
C CYS A 259 -2.14 -7.87 -2.22
N PRO A 260 -3.31 -7.21 -2.41
CA PRO A 260 -4.27 -7.60 -3.43
C PRO A 260 -3.70 -7.61 -4.86
N GLN A 261 -2.76 -6.71 -5.16
CA GLN A 261 -2.05 -6.65 -6.44
C GLN A 261 -1.37 -7.98 -6.82
N HIS A 262 -1.01 -8.81 -5.86
CA HIS A 262 -0.40 -10.10 -6.15
C HIS A 262 -1.31 -11.04 -6.94
N LEU A 263 -2.63 -10.87 -6.87
CA LEU A 263 -3.58 -11.69 -7.65
C LEU A 263 -3.34 -11.58 -9.16
N GLU A 264 -3.01 -10.40 -9.65
CA GLU A 264 -2.75 -10.16 -11.08
C GLU A 264 -1.27 -10.27 -11.46
N GLN A 265 -0.39 -10.56 -10.49
CA GLN A 265 1.06 -10.58 -10.67
C GLN A 265 1.69 -11.90 -10.19
N LEU A 266 0.95 -13.02 -10.17
CA LEU A 266 1.50 -14.31 -9.75
C LEU A 266 2.79 -14.73 -10.50
N PRO A 267 2.92 -14.55 -11.84
CA PRO A 267 4.17 -14.88 -12.54
C PRO A 267 5.35 -13.99 -12.10
N VAL A 268 5.10 -12.69 -11.91
CA VAL A 268 6.09 -11.73 -11.42
C VAL A 268 6.52 -12.07 -10.00
N LEU A 269 5.54 -12.37 -9.13
CA LEU A 269 5.77 -12.79 -7.75
C LEU A 269 6.62 -14.06 -7.70
N LYS A 270 6.34 -15.05 -8.56
CA LYS A 270 7.14 -16.28 -8.68
C LYS A 270 8.57 -16.02 -9.16
N SER A 271 8.76 -15.04 -10.05
CA SER A 271 10.08 -14.64 -10.54
C SER A 271 10.93 -14.00 -9.43
N VAL A 272 10.32 -13.13 -8.61
CA VAL A 272 11.02 -12.38 -7.56
C VAL A 272 11.18 -13.17 -6.26
N PHE A 273 10.20 -14.01 -5.91
CA PHE A 273 10.20 -14.86 -4.72
C PHE A 273 9.98 -16.34 -5.10
N PRO A 274 10.97 -16.98 -5.75
CA PRO A 274 10.81 -18.33 -6.30
C PRO A 274 10.58 -19.42 -5.24
N ASP A 275 10.96 -19.16 -4.00
CA ASP A 275 10.84 -20.04 -2.84
C ASP A 275 9.67 -19.67 -1.91
N ALA A 276 8.85 -18.68 -2.28
CA ALA A 276 7.69 -18.29 -1.49
C ALA A 276 6.64 -19.40 -1.34
N THR A 277 5.97 -19.40 -0.19
CA THR A 277 4.70 -20.08 0.01
C THR A 277 3.56 -19.09 -0.17
N ILE A 278 2.64 -19.34 -1.09
CA ILE A 278 1.49 -18.47 -1.34
C ILE A 278 0.21 -19.04 -0.71
N ALA A 279 -0.50 -18.19 0.05
CA ALA A 279 -1.82 -18.49 0.60
C ALA A 279 -2.88 -17.67 -0.14
N VAL A 280 -3.66 -18.32 -1.01
CA VAL A 280 -4.64 -17.66 -1.88
C VAL A 280 -6.01 -17.68 -1.23
N THR A 281 -6.49 -16.53 -0.78
CA THR A 281 -7.80 -16.40 -0.13
C THR A 281 -8.93 -16.25 -1.14
N HIS A 282 -10.06 -16.90 -0.87
CA HIS A 282 -11.23 -16.92 -1.77
C HIS A 282 -12.48 -16.39 -1.08
N ARG A 283 -13.14 -15.40 -1.69
CA ARG A 283 -14.40 -14.83 -1.21
C ARG A 283 -15.27 -14.38 -2.39
N ASP A 284 -16.59 -14.34 -2.19
CA ASP A 284 -17.54 -13.76 -3.12
C ASP A 284 -17.16 -12.30 -3.50
N PRO A 285 -16.88 -12.03 -4.78
CA PRO A 285 -16.44 -10.72 -5.25
C PRO A 285 -17.50 -9.62 -5.15
N VAL A 286 -18.79 -9.96 -5.09
CA VAL A 286 -19.86 -8.95 -4.97
C VAL A 286 -19.68 -8.15 -3.69
N SER A 287 -19.35 -8.84 -2.58
CA SER A 287 -19.09 -8.20 -1.29
C SER A 287 -17.84 -7.32 -1.29
N VAL A 288 -16.85 -7.65 -2.12
CA VAL A 288 -15.61 -6.89 -2.29
C VAL A 288 -15.90 -5.57 -3.02
N VAL A 289 -16.58 -5.65 -4.15
CA VAL A 289 -16.95 -4.48 -4.97
C VAL A 289 -17.78 -3.50 -4.15
N GLN A 290 -18.80 -3.98 -3.43
CA GLN A 290 -19.63 -3.14 -2.58
C GLN A 290 -18.80 -2.42 -1.50
N SER A 291 -17.86 -3.13 -0.85
CA SER A 291 -16.99 -2.52 0.15
C SER A 291 -16.05 -1.48 -0.46
N ALA A 292 -15.45 -1.74 -1.62
CA ALA A 292 -14.51 -0.83 -2.27
C ALA A 292 -15.22 0.49 -2.63
N ILE A 293 -16.39 0.40 -3.28
CA ILE A 293 -17.20 1.57 -3.65
C ILE A 293 -17.61 2.36 -2.42
N THR A 294 -18.08 1.70 -1.36
CA THR A 294 -18.50 2.37 -0.12
C THR A 294 -17.34 3.15 0.50
N MET A 295 -16.17 2.52 0.59
CA MET A 295 -14.97 3.11 1.18
C MET A 295 -14.48 4.31 0.36
N LEU A 296 -14.37 4.16 -0.96
CA LEU A 296 -13.87 5.20 -1.85
C LEU A 296 -14.84 6.36 -1.98
N ALA A 297 -16.14 6.09 -2.12
CA ALA A 297 -17.16 7.13 -2.14
C ALA A 297 -17.15 7.94 -0.84
N TYR A 298 -16.98 7.29 0.32
CA TYR A 298 -16.85 8.00 1.59
C TYR A 298 -15.54 8.80 1.69
N GLY A 299 -14.43 8.27 1.18
CA GLY A 299 -13.14 8.99 1.12
C GLY A 299 -13.16 10.20 0.18
N GLN A 300 -13.92 10.13 -0.91
CA GLN A 300 -14.04 11.20 -1.90
C GLN A 300 -14.78 12.44 -1.41
N ARG A 301 -15.49 12.35 -0.26
CA ARG A 301 -16.31 13.45 0.29
C ARG A 301 -15.55 14.76 0.51
N THR A 302 -14.25 14.68 0.80
CA THR A 302 -13.40 15.87 1.01
C THR A 302 -12.29 16.01 -0.02
N SER A 303 -12.01 14.98 -0.81
CA SER A 303 -10.97 15.04 -1.85
C SER A 303 -11.54 15.41 -3.21
N ARG A 304 -12.84 15.21 -3.47
CA ARG A 304 -13.51 15.53 -4.74
C ARG A 304 -14.71 16.46 -4.56
N ARG A 305 -15.01 17.26 -5.59
CA ARG A 305 -16.17 18.15 -5.67
C ARG A 305 -17.47 17.36 -5.80
N ARG A 306 -17.44 16.24 -6.53
CA ARG A 306 -18.55 15.29 -6.67
C ARG A 306 -18.10 13.86 -6.42
N VAL A 307 -18.93 13.10 -5.73
CA VAL A 307 -18.82 11.64 -5.61
C VAL A 307 -19.66 11.00 -6.71
N ASP A 308 -19.01 10.32 -7.65
CA ASP A 308 -19.66 9.66 -8.79
C ASP A 308 -19.77 8.15 -8.54
N LEU A 309 -20.92 7.72 -8.01
CA LEU A 309 -21.14 6.33 -7.63
C LEU A 309 -21.17 5.37 -8.83
N ASP A 310 -21.70 5.81 -9.96
CA ASP A 310 -21.80 4.98 -11.17
C ASP A 310 -20.42 4.77 -11.80
N ALA A 311 -19.58 5.82 -11.81
CA ALA A 311 -18.19 5.71 -12.24
C ALA A 311 -17.38 4.77 -11.31
N LEU A 312 -17.55 4.91 -9.98
CA LEU A 312 -16.91 4.00 -9.01
C LEU A 312 -17.37 2.56 -9.21
N LEU A 313 -18.67 2.33 -9.38
CA LEU A 313 -19.21 0.99 -9.60
C LEU A 313 -18.63 0.37 -10.87
N THR A 314 -18.62 1.10 -11.97
CA THR A 314 -18.09 0.63 -13.25
C THR A 314 -16.62 0.28 -13.13
N TYR A 315 -15.80 1.20 -12.59
CA TYR A 315 -14.36 1.04 -12.48
C TYR A 315 -13.96 -0.12 -11.56
N TRP A 316 -14.57 -0.22 -10.37
CA TRP A 316 -14.19 -1.24 -9.40
C TRP A 316 -14.74 -2.63 -9.71
N THR A 317 -15.84 -2.71 -10.47
CA THR A 317 -16.31 -3.99 -11.02
C THR A 317 -15.31 -4.52 -12.04
N ASP A 318 -14.91 -3.68 -13.00
CA ASP A 318 -13.87 -3.99 -14.00
C ASP A 318 -12.54 -4.37 -13.34
N ARG A 319 -12.10 -3.58 -12.36
CA ARG A 319 -10.84 -3.82 -11.63
C ARG A 319 -10.82 -5.15 -10.88
N VAL A 320 -11.90 -5.49 -10.18
CA VAL A 320 -12.03 -6.76 -9.47
C VAL A 320 -12.11 -7.94 -10.42
N ALA A 321 -12.84 -7.80 -11.54
CA ALA A 321 -12.88 -8.83 -12.58
C ALA A 321 -11.48 -9.10 -13.14
N HIS A 322 -10.71 -8.06 -13.47
CA HIS A 322 -9.34 -8.19 -13.95
C HIS A 322 -8.45 -8.96 -12.95
N LEU A 323 -8.47 -8.61 -11.66
CA LEU A 323 -7.69 -9.31 -10.62
C LEU A 323 -8.01 -10.81 -10.58
N LEU A 324 -9.29 -11.17 -10.68
CA LEU A 324 -9.74 -12.56 -10.65
C LEU A 324 -9.38 -13.31 -11.93
N GLU A 325 -9.59 -12.71 -13.09
CA GLU A 325 -9.26 -13.31 -14.38
C GLU A 325 -7.76 -13.57 -14.52
N ALA A 326 -6.93 -12.60 -14.11
CA ALA A 326 -5.49 -12.76 -14.06
C ALA A 326 -5.07 -13.86 -13.08
N CYS A 327 -5.67 -13.90 -11.88
CA CYS A 327 -5.40 -14.97 -10.92
C CYS A 327 -5.76 -16.35 -11.48
N VAL A 328 -6.91 -16.51 -12.14
CA VAL A 328 -7.32 -17.78 -12.74
C VAL A 328 -6.37 -18.19 -13.86
N ARG A 329 -5.99 -17.25 -14.72
CA ARG A 329 -5.03 -17.49 -15.82
C ARG A 329 -3.69 -17.98 -15.31
N ASP A 330 -3.18 -17.37 -14.24
CA ASP A 330 -1.81 -17.57 -13.75
C ASP A 330 -1.73 -18.47 -12.49
N ARG A 331 -2.85 -19.07 -12.08
CA ARG A 331 -2.99 -19.82 -10.82
C ARG A 331 -1.96 -20.94 -10.65
N ASP A 332 -1.61 -21.60 -11.75
CA ASP A 332 -0.73 -22.76 -11.80
C ASP A 332 0.77 -22.38 -11.84
N CYS A 333 1.12 -21.08 -11.83
CA CYS A 333 2.51 -20.63 -11.78
C CYS A 333 3.25 -21.08 -10.51
N PHE A 334 2.52 -21.31 -9.41
CA PHE A 334 3.07 -21.90 -8.20
C PHE A 334 2.66 -23.37 -8.10
N PRO A 335 3.61 -24.30 -7.89
CA PRO A 335 3.30 -25.71 -7.78
C PRO A 335 2.46 -26.01 -6.53
N PRO A 336 1.76 -27.16 -6.50
CA PRO A 336 0.97 -27.57 -5.33
C PRO A 336 1.78 -27.65 -4.02
N GLY A 337 3.11 -27.79 -4.08
CA GLY A 337 3.98 -27.77 -2.90
C GLY A 337 4.27 -26.38 -2.33
N GLN A 338 3.91 -25.30 -3.03
CA GLN A 338 4.15 -23.90 -2.62
C GLN A 338 2.87 -23.08 -2.52
N SER A 339 1.70 -23.65 -2.83
CA SER A 339 0.46 -22.88 -2.91
C SER A 339 -0.71 -23.57 -2.20
N ILE A 340 -1.38 -22.85 -1.31
CA ILE A 340 -2.57 -23.31 -0.58
C ILE A 340 -3.74 -22.36 -0.81
N ASP A 341 -4.92 -22.92 -1.08
CA ASP A 341 -6.16 -22.18 -1.16
C ASP A 341 -6.78 -22.05 0.24
N VAL A 342 -7.29 -20.86 0.54
CA VAL A 342 -7.88 -20.49 1.83
C VAL A 342 -9.31 -20.00 1.57
N PRO A 343 -10.30 -20.91 1.46
CA PRO A 343 -11.70 -20.53 1.33
C PRO A 343 -12.17 -19.77 2.57
N PHE A 344 -12.79 -18.61 2.39
CA PHE A 344 -13.17 -17.73 3.51
C PHE A 344 -14.05 -18.44 4.56
N ALA A 345 -15.00 -19.28 4.12
CA ALA A 345 -15.87 -20.02 5.04
C ALA A 345 -15.12 -21.05 5.89
N GLU A 346 -14.12 -21.72 5.32
CA GLU A 346 -13.27 -22.68 6.05
C GLU A 346 -12.35 -21.95 7.03
N PHE A 347 -11.73 -20.86 6.58
CA PHE A 347 -10.85 -20.04 7.42
C PHE A 347 -11.61 -19.45 8.62
N MET A 348 -12.82 -18.93 8.42
CA MET A 348 -13.62 -18.38 9.52
C MET A 348 -14.18 -19.44 10.47
N ALA A 349 -14.27 -20.71 10.04
CA ALA A 349 -14.76 -21.81 10.87
C ALA A 349 -13.67 -22.37 11.81
N ASP A 350 -12.42 -22.33 11.38
CA ASP A 350 -11.24 -22.80 12.13
C ASP A 350 -9.98 -22.06 11.65
N ASP A 351 -9.75 -20.88 12.21
CA ASP A 351 -8.66 -19.98 11.81
C ASP A 351 -7.28 -20.55 12.19
N LEU A 352 -7.17 -21.14 13.38
CA LEU A 352 -5.96 -21.80 13.87
C LEU A 352 -5.64 -23.06 13.07
N GLY A 353 -6.63 -23.92 12.76
CA GLY A 353 -6.41 -25.09 11.93
C GLY A 353 -6.00 -24.73 10.49
N MET A 354 -6.52 -23.62 9.94
CA MET A 354 -6.04 -23.10 8.65
C MET A 354 -4.59 -22.59 8.75
N LEU A 355 -4.25 -21.88 9.83
CA LEU A 355 -2.88 -21.40 10.08
C LEU A 355 -1.88 -22.56 10.15
N GLU A 356 -2.22 -23.65 10.85
CA GLU A 356 -1.40 -24.86 10.90
C GLU A 356 -1.14 -25.46 9.52
N LYS A 357 -2.15 -25.49 8.63
CA LYS A 357 -1.98 -25.96 7.24
C LYS A 357 -1.04 -25.06 6.44
N ILE A 358 -1.13 -23.75 6.63
CA ILE A 358 -0.24 -22.77 6.00
C ILE A 358 1.20 -22.97 6.50
N TYR A 359 1.40 -23.16 7.80
CA TYR A 359 2.72 -23.43 8.38
C TYR A 359 3.32 -24.74 7.89
N GLN A 360 2.54 -25.83 7.88
CA GLN A 360 3.00 -27.09 7.30
C GLN A 360 3.42 -26.92 5.83
N ARG A 361 2.69 -26.10 5.07
CA ARG A 361 3.04 -25.80 3.68
C ARG A 361 4.33 -24.97 3.57
N ALA A 362 4.54 -24.03 4.48
CA ALA A 362 5.74 -23.22 4.59
C ALA A 362 6.92 -23.91 5.29
N GLY A 363 6.75 -25.16 5.75
CA GLY A 363 7.78 -25.90 6.48
C GLY A 363 8.08 -25.35 7.87
N LEU A 364 7.08 -24.83 8.59
CA LEU A 364 7.17 -24.22 9.93
C LEU A 364 6.52 -25.03 11.05
#